data_AF-E1CIC2-F1
#
_entry.id   AF-E1CIC2-F1
#
_cell.length_a   1.000
_cell.length_b   1.000
_cell.length_c   1.000
_cell.angle_alpha   90.00
_cell.angle_beta   90.00
_cell.angle_gamma   90.00
#
_symmetry.space_group_name_H-M   'P 1'
#
loop_
_entity.id
_entity.type
_entity.pdbx_description
1 polymer ?
#
loop_
_entity_poly.entity_id
_entity_poly.type
_entity_poly.pdbx_seq_one_letter_code
_entity_poly.pdbx_strand_id
1 'polypeptide(L)'
;GMGHNYYGEPAWPNDLLYMFPVVILGTFAGCIGLAILQPSAIGEPANPFATPLEILPEWYFFPTFNLLRTIPNKLLGVLSMAAVPAGLLTVPFIENINKFQNPFRRPVASTVFIVGVTTAVWLG
;
A
#
# COMPACT_ATOMS: atom_id res chain seq x y z
N GLY A 1 23.56 -11.89 -6.38
CA GLY A 1 23.87 -12.90 -7.40
C GLY A 1 22.60 -13.21 -8.16
N MET A 2 22.71 -13.61 -9.42
CA MET A 2 21.58 -14.20 -10.15
C MET A 2 21.58 -15.73 -9.94
N GLY A 3 20.49 -16.41 -10.27
CA GLY A 3 20.44 -17.89 -10.25
C GLY A 3 20.07 -18.52 -8.90
N HIS A 4 19.40 -17.80 -8.00
CA HIS A 4 18.90 -18.40 -6.75
C HIS A 4 17.70 -19.35 -6.94
N ASN A 5 17.22 -19.50 -8.19
CA ASN A 5 16.09 -20.39 -8.54
C ASN A 5 16.54 -21.81 -8.94
N TYR A 6 17.85 -22.11 -8.97
CA TYR A 6 18.38 -23.41 -9.39
C TYR A 6 18.44 -24.47 -8.29
N TYR A 7 18.12 -24.08 -7.05
CA TYR A 7 18.16 -24.95 -5.88
C TYR A 7 16.92 -24.69 -5.01
N GLY A 8 16.58 -25.65 -4.16
CA GLY A 8 15.40 -25.58 -3.30
C GLY A 8 14.26 -26.47 -3.80
N GLU A 9 13.04 -26.10 -3.44
CA GLU A 9 11.83 -26.83 -3.82
C GLU A 9 11.52 -26.64 -5.32
N PRO A 10 11.18 -27.70 -6.07
CA PRO A 10 10.75 -27.56 -7.46
C PRO A 10 9.47 -26.73 -7.56
N ALA A 11 9.55 -25.60 -8.26
CA ALA A 11 8.38 -24.73 -8.48
C ALA A 11 7.21 -25.48 -9.14
N TRP A 12 7.51 -26.39 -10.07
CA TRP A 12 6.53 -27.32 -10.64
C TRP A 12 6.77 -28.75 -10.12
N PRO A 13 5.72 -29.48 -9.70
CA PRO A 13 4.33 -29.04 -9.56
C PRO A 13 4.03 -28.37 -8.20
N ASN A 14 4.95 -28.45 -7.23
CA ASN A 14 4.64 -28.22 -5.83
C ASN A 14 4.04 -26.84 -5.54
N ASP A 15 4.72 -25.77 -5.95
CA ASP A 15 4.21 -24.42 -5.73
C ASP A 15 3.16 -24.02 -6.78
N LEU A 16 3.51 -24.17 -8.06
CA LEU A 16 2.71 -23.63 -9.16
C LEU A 16 1.38 -24.36 -9.35
N LEU A 17 1.35 -25.68 -9.17
CA LEU A 17 0.13 -26.47 -9.38
C LEU A 17 -0.66 -26.66 -8.10
N TYR A 18 -0.01 -26.81 -6.95
CA TYR A 18 -0.72 -27.10 -5.69
C TYR A 18 -0.92 -25.86 -4.82
N MET A 19 0.13 -25.08 -4.55
CA MET A 19 0.00 -23.92 -3.65
C MET A 19 -0.70 -22.73 -4.30
N PHE A 20 -0.40 -22.41 -5.56
CA PHE A 20 -0.93 -21.22 -6.21
C PHE A 20 -2.47 -21.27 -6.34
N PRO A 21 -3.11 -22.36 -6.78
CA PRO A 21 -4.57 -22.43 -6.81
C PRO A 21 -5.20 -22.29 -5.43
N VAL A 22 -4.57 -22.82 -4.37
CA VAL A 22 -5.07 -22.67 -3.00
C VAL A 22 -5.09 -21.20 -2.58
N VAL A 23 -4.02 -20.45 -2.87
CA VAL A 23 -3.96 -19.00 -2.57
C VAL A 23 -4.98 -18.22 -3.40
N ILE A 24 -5.10 -18.54 -4.69
CA ILE A 24 -6.04 -17.87 -5.61
C ILE A 24 -7.48 -18.11 -5.15
N LEU A 25 -7.87 -19.38 -4.93
CA LEU A 25 -9.21 -19.74 -4.52
C LEU A 25 -9.53 -19.23 -3.11
N GLY A 26 -8.56 -19.27 -2.19
CA GLY A 26 -8.71 -18.72 -0.85
C GLY A 26 -8.95 -17.21 -0.86
N THR A 27 -8.16 -16.46 -1.62
CA THR A 27 -8.34 -15.01 -1.77
C THR A 27 -9.67 -14.69 -2.43
N PHE A 28 -10.03 -15.41 -3.50
CA PHE A 28 -11.28 -15.22 -4.22
C PHE A 28 -12.51 -15.54 -3.35
N ALA A 29 -12.47 -16.65 -2.61
CA ALA A 29 -13.51 -17.00 -1.65
C ALA A 29 -13.64 -15.95 -0.54
N GLY A 30 -12.54 -15.39 -0.05
CA GLY A 30 -12.54 -14.28 0.90
C GLY A 30 -13.25 -13.04 0.34
N CYS A 31 -12.90 -12.62 -0.88
CA CYS A 31 -13.55 -11.48 -1.53
C CYS A 31 -15.05 -11.71 -1.78
N ILE A 32 -15.44 -12.91 -2.25
CA ILE A 32 -16.85 -13.27 -2.43
C ILE A 32 -17.59 -13.27 -1.09
N GLY A 33 -17.00 -13.86 -0.05
CA GLY A 33 -17.57 -13.90 1.29
C GLY A 33 -17.88 -12.50 1.79
N LEU A 34 -16.93 -11.57 1.68
CA LEU A 34 -17.13 -10.17 2.05
C LEU A 34 -18.21 -9.48 1.19
N ALA A 35 -18.22 -9.71 -0.13
CA ALA A 35 -19.21 -9.10 -1.02
C ALA A 35 -20.65 -9.58 -0.75
N ILE A 36 -20.83 -10.85 -0.37
CA ILE A 36 -22.15 -11.41 -0.02
C ILE A 36 -22.58 -10.93 1.37
N LEU A 37 -21.67 -10.95 2.35
CA LEU A 37 -21.99 -10.59 3.74
C LEU A 37 -22.19 -9.09 3.93
N GLN A 38 -21.53 -8.26 3.13
CA GLN A 38 -21.62 -6.81 3.18
C GLN A 38 -21.76 -6.23 1.75
N PRO A 39 -22.96 -6.31 1.15
CA PRO A 39 -23.20 -5.74 -0.16
C PRO A 39 -23.07 -4.21 -0.11
N SER A 40 -22.56 -3.60 -1.19
CA SER A 40 -22.43 -2.15 -1.30
C SER A 40 -23.79 -1.48 -1.44
N ALA A 41 -23.98 -0.36 -0.73
CA ALA A 41 -25.17 0.47 -0.88
C ALA A 41 -25.06 1.36 -2.12
N ILE A 42 -26.18 1.60 -2.79
CA ILE A 42 -26.27 2.57 -3.88
C ILE A 42 -26.57 3.94 -3.27
N GLY A 43 -25.73 4.93 -3.59
CA GLY A 43 -25.90 6.31 -3.14
C GLY A 43 -26.91 7.11 -3.96
N GLU A 44 -27.15 8.34 -3.53
CA GLU A 44 -28.01 9.30 -4.26
C GLU A 44 -27.34 9.77 -5.56
N PRO A 45 -28.12 10.21 -6.58
CA PRO A 45 -27.58 10.83 -7.78
C PRO A 45 -26.76 12.09 -7.44
N ALA A 46 -25.69 12.34 -8.21
CA ALA A 46 -24.83 13.50 -7.99
C ALA A 46 -25.59 14.84 -8.17
N ASN A 47 -25.43 15.76 -7.21
CA ASN A 47 -25.98 17.11 -7.28
C ASN A 47 -24.87 18.17 -7.18
N PRO A 48 -24.56 18.92 -8.26
CA PRO A 48 -23.50 19.93 -8.25
C PRO A 48 -23.72 21.11 -7.29
N PHE A 49 -24.96 21.34 -6.84
CA PHE A 49 -25.31 22.47 -5.97
C PHE A 49 -25.46 22.08 -4.49
N ALA A 50 -25.31 20.80 -4.16
CA ALA A 50 -25.42 20.31 -2.79
C ALA A 50 -24.19 19.47 -2.42
N THR A 51 -23.39 19.96 -1.47
CA THR A 51 -22.26 19.24 -0.90
C THR A 51 -22.71 18.41 0.30
N PRO A 52 -22.40 17.10 0.37
CA PRO A 52 -22.74 16.29 1.53
C PRO A 52 -21.91 16.73 2.75
N LEU A 53 -22.42 16.43 3.95
CA LEU A 53 -21.77 16.80 5.22
C LEU A 53 -20.43 16.08 5.42
N GLU A 54 -20.34 14.81 4.99
CA GLU A 54 -19.14 13.99 5.10
C GLU A 54 -18.61 13.70 3.69
N ILE A 55 -17.39 14.19 3.41
CA ILE A 55 -16.69 13.97 2.13
C ILE A 55 -15.36 13.29 2.45
N LEU A 56 -15.28 12.00 2.14
CA LEU A 56 -14.09 11.19 2.33
C LEU A 56 -13.77 10.45 1.03
N PRO A 57 -12.48 10.31 0.67
CA PRO A 57 -12.07 9.50 -0.46
C PRO A 57 -12.06 8.00 -0.07
N GLU A 58 -11.48 7.16 -0.91
CA GLU A 58 -11.23 5.76 -0.56
C GLU A 58 -10.12 5.65 0.51
N TRP A 59 -10.18 4.58 1.31
CA TRP A 59 -9.37 4.41 2.53
C TRP A 59 -7.86 4.53 2.32
N TYR A 60 -7.34 4.05 1.19
CA TYR A 60 -5.91 4.13 0.88
C TYR A 60 -5.44 5.55 0.52
N PHE A 61 -6.36 6.49 0.30
CA PHE A 61 -6.07 7.91 0.12
C PHE A 61 -6.18 8.72 1.42
N PHE A 62 -6.60 8.14 2.54
CA PHE A 62 -6.73 8.89 3.80
C PHE A 62 -5.45 9.61 4.23
N PRO A 63 -4.24 9.00 4.16
CA PRO A 63 -3.02 9.68 4.58
C PRO A 63 -2.71 10.94 3.76
N THR A 64 -2.87 10.86 2.43
CA THR A 64 -2.61 11.99 1.53
C THR A 64 -3.72 13.04 1.57
N PHE A 65 -4.98 12.61 1.77
CA PHE A 65 -6.11 13.51 1.98
C PHE A 65 -5.96 14.31 3.29
N ASN A 66 -5.53 13.66 4.37
CA ASN A 66 -5.26 14.33 5.64
C ASN A 66 -4.13 15.36 5.53
N LEU A 67 -3.05 15.07 4.81
CA LEU A 67 -2.01 16.06 4.52
C LEU A 67 -2.55 17.24 3.70
N LEU A 68 -3.38 16.98 2.68
CA LEU A 68 -3.94 18.01 1.82
C LEU A 68 -4.81 19.02 2.59
N ARG A 69 -5.59 18.58 3.58
CA ARG A 69 -6.47 19.45 4.39
C ARG A 69 -5.77 20.11 5.58
N THR A 70 -4.68 19.54 6.09
CA THR A 70 -3.95 20.06 7.26
C THR A 70 -2.90 21.10 6.88
N ILE A 71 -2.30 20.98 5.70
CA ILE A 71 -1.31 21.95 5.21
C ILE A 71 -2.04 23.18 4.65
N PRO A 72 -1.84 24.39 5.21
CA PRO A 72 -2.58 25.59 4.79
C PRO A 72 -2.17 26.09 3.40
N ASN A 73 -0.93 25.82 2.98
CA ASN A 73 -0.44 26.21 1.66
C ASN A 73 -0.79 25.15 0.60
N LYS A 74 -1.62 25.53 -0.37
CA LYS A 74 -2.08 24.66 -1.46
C LYS A 74 -0.94 24.00 -2.24
N LEU A 75 0.12 24.75 -2.55
CA LEU A 75 1.26 24.22 -3.31
C LEU A 75 2.00 23.16 -2.49
N LEU A 76 2.24 23.41 -1.21
CA LEU A 76 2.90 22.44 -0.32
C LEU A 76 2.03 21.19 -0.11
N GLY A 77 0.70 21.35 -0.01
CA GLY A 77 -0.24 20.22 0.04
C GLY A 77 -0.10 19.30 -1.19
N VAL A 78 -0.15 19.87 -2.40
CA VAL A 78 0.01 19.09 -3.64
C VAL A 78 1.40 18.45 -3.75
N LEU A 79 2.46 19.18 -3.40
CA LEU A 79 3.82 18.66 -3.40
C LEU A 79 3.99 17.49 -2.41
N SER A 80 3.32 17.53 -1.25
CA SER A 80 3.37 16.44 -0.27
C SER A 80 2.79 15.13 -0.82
N MET A 81 1.71 15.21 -1.61
CA MET A 81 1.11 14.04 -2.26
C MET A 81 2.05 13.45 -3.32
N ALA A 82 2.65 14.31 -4.16
CA ALA A 82 3.60 13.89 -5.19
C ALA A 82 4.91 13.33 -4.59
N ALA A 83 5.30 13.78 -3.40
CA ALA A 83 6.50 13.33 -2.71
C ALA A 83 6.45 11.86 -2.31
N VAL A 84 5.27 11.27 -2.09
CA VAL A 84 5.14 9.85 -1.70
C VAL A 84 5.69 8.90 -2.79
N PRO A 85 5.13 8.87 -4.03
CA PRO A 85 5.67 8.02 -5.08
C PRO A 85 7.07 8.44 -5.53
N ALA A 86 7.37 9.75 -5.57
CA ALA A 86 8.70 10.24 -5.96
C ALA A 86 9.77 9.79 -4.95
N GLY A 87 9.49 9.87 -3.65
CA GLY A 87 10.35 9.39 -2.58
C GLY A 87 10.58 7.89 -2.64
N LEU A 88 9.50 7.10 -2.80
CA LEU A 88 9.60 5.63 -2.93
C LEU A 88 10.46 5.19 -4.12
N LEU A 89 10.40 5.92 -5.24
CA LEU A 89 11.24 5.66 -6.40
C LEU A 89 12.74 5.80 -6.07
N THR A 90 13.11 6.72 -5.17
CA THR A 90 14.50 6.96 -4.79
C THR A 90 15.09 5.94 -3.81
N VAL A 91 14.25 5.14 -3.13
CA VAL A 91 14.68 4.17 -2.11
C VAL A 91 15.81 3.24 -2.56
N PRO A 92 15.72 2.51 -3.69
CA PRO A 92 16.79 1.60 -4.11
C PRO A 92 18.11 2.32 -4.41
N PHE A 93 18.09 3.61 -4.76
CA PHE A 93 19.28 4.40 -5.04
C PHE A 93 19.95 4.90 -3.75
N ILE A 94 19.15 5.33 -2.77
CA ILE A 94 19.65 5.75 -1.45
C ILE A 94 20.20 4.56 -0.67
N GLU A 95 19.50 3.43 -0.70
CA GLU A 95 19.84 2.26 0.12
C GLU A 95 20.94 1.37 -0.47
N ASN A 96 21.41 1.66 -1.69
CA ASN A 96 22.50 0.92 -2.35
C ASN A 96 23.86 1.04 -1.64
N ILE A 97 23.97 1.87 -0.60
CA ILE A 97 25.19 2.00 0.20
C ILE A 97 25.63 0.68 0.87
N ASN A 98 24.69 -0.23 1.15
CA ASN A 98 24.99 -1.54 1.71
C ASN A 98 24.27 -2.67 0.95
N LYS A 99 24.87 -3.87 0.96
CA LYS A 99 24.34 -5.06 0.27
C LYS A 99 23.49 -5.95 1.19
N PHE A 100 23.26 -5.53 2.44
CA PHE A 100 22.50 -6.33 3.38
C PHE A 100 21.03 -6.35 3.00
N GLN A 101 20.39 -7.52 3.10
CA GLN A 101 18.94 -7.67 2.86
C GLN A 101 18.16 -7.88 4.16
N ASN A 102 18.78 -8.49 5.17
CA ASN A 102 18.16 -8.73 6.47
C ASN A 102 17.92 -7.40 7.20
N PRO A 103 16.67 -7.05 7.58
CA PRO A 103 16.32 -5.82 8.31
C PRO A 103 17.13 -5.61 9.60
N PHE A 104 17.42 -6.69 10.34
CA PHE A 104 18.22 -6.61 11.58
C PHE A 104 19.66 -6.14 11.35
N ARG A 105 20.17 -6.22 10.11
CA ARG A 105 21.48 -5.69 9.71
C ARG A 105 21.41 -4.30 9.10
N ARG A 106 20.22 -3.69 9.06
CA ARG A 106 19.94 -2.37 8.46
C ARG A 106 19.12 -1.50 9.42
N PRO A 107 19.59 -1.31 10.67
CA PRO A 107 18.76 -0.74 11.74
C PRO A 107 18.20 0.66 11.42
N VAL A 108 18.98 1.50 10.73
CA VAL A 108 18.54 2.85 10.32
C VAL A 108 17.39 2.78 9.32
N ALA A 109 17.54 2.02 8.24
CA ALA A 109 16.50 1.84 7.22
C ALA A 109 15.22 1.24 7.82
N SER A 110 15.35 0.20 8.65
CA SER A 110 14.22 -0.42 9.33
C SER A 110 13.50 0.53 10.28
N THR A 111 14.23 1.38 11.01
CA THR A 111 13.63 2.37 11.90
C THR A 111 12.87 3.44 11.10
N VAL A 112 13.47 3.97 10.03
CA VAL A 112 12.81 4.94 9.13
C VAL A 112 11.55 4.35 8.51
N PHE A 113 11.60 3.10 8.07
CA PHE A 113 10.42 2.39 7.55
C PHE A 113 9.31 2.27 8.60
N ILE A 114 9.63 1.85 9.83
CA ILE A 114 8.64 1.72 10.91
C ILE A 114 8.03 3.08 11.24
N VAL A 115 8.84 4.13 11.38
CA VAL A 115 8.34 5.50 11.61
C VAL A 115 7.42 5.91 10.45
N GLY A 116 7.83 5.71 9.20
CA GLY A 116 7.02 5.99 8.02
C GLY A 116 5.67 5.28 8.04
N VAL A 117 5.65 3.97 8.31
CA VAL A 117 4.41 3.19 8.43
C VAL A 117 3.53 3.71 9.56
N THR A 118 4.10 3.97 10.75
CA THR A 118 3.32 4.51 11.88
C THR A 118 2.73 5.89 11.56
N THR A 119 3.46 6.76 10.87
CA THR A 119 2.94 8.06 10.44
C THR A 119 1.85 7.93 9.38
N ALA A 120 1.99 6.99 8.44
CA ALA A 120 0.96 6.74 7.43
C ALA A 120 -0.33 6.20 8.05
N VAL A 121 -0.24 5.30 9.03
CA VAL A 121 -1.40 4.80 9.78
C VAL A 121 -2.01 5.89 10.64
N TRP A 122 -1.21 6.76 11.28
CA TRP A 122 -1.73 7.87 12.08
C TRP A 122 -2.43 8.95 11.24
N LEU A 123 -1.95 9.16 10.01
CA LEU A 123 -2.59 10.04 9.04
C LEU A 123 -3.74 9.37 8.29
N GLY A 124 -3.92 8.05 8.38
CA GLY A 124 -5.06 7.33 7.80
C GLY A 124 -6.27 7.42 8.72
#